data_AF-A0A482WLF1-F1
#
_entry.id   AF-A0A482WLF1-F1
#
_cell.length_a   1.000
_cell.length_b   1.000
_cell.length_c   1.000
_cell.angle_alpha   90.00
_cell.angle_beta   90.00
_cell.angle_gamma   90.00
#
_symmetry.space_group_name_H-M   'P 1'
#
loop_
_entity.id
_entity.type
_entity.pdbx_description
1 polymer ?
#
loop_
_entity_poly.entity_id
_entity_poly.type
_entity_poly.pdbx_seq_one_letter_code
_entity_poly.pdbx_strand_id
1 'polypeptide(L)'
;MASKQFLPYEMELFRTDSYYVLLNSTSSLWCNRKTGAIEVKPGWELANAGDPECMGVFYGVVGRLDFDGCASGAGAAARLVLIKSTAPVGQLPSPAAGTVHKICAVAVLHIQGAADELNLRPCKKHRRSTGADLLMTSQLRDGGGGGGGSGGGGQLAKTWGSIKSATSTIKNTTQHAAALATSQVKGGSGSAAAKSSTTERRILDEVQRIFADTDSFYFSVVSAAGQPGDLTNSMQRHCEGAQKRGGAGPLPVWHTVDERFFWNKHMLRDIIQLNVSKLGIVYRMTALIRFV
;
A
#
# COMPACT_ATOMS: atom_id res chain seq x y z
N MET A 1 6.61 24.57 14.93
CA MET A 1 5.87 23.44 14.30
C MET A 1 6.89 22.42 13.83
N ALA A 2 6.74 21.13 14.16
CA ALA A 2 7.69 20.11 13.72
C ALA A 2 7.44 19.75 12.24
N SER A 3 8.40 20.05 11.37
CA SER A 3 8.42 19.52 10.01
C SER A 3 8.63 18.00 10.10
N LYS A 4 7.57 17.21 9.80
CA LYS A 4 7.70 15.74 9.70
C LYS A 4 8.72 15.41 8.61
N GLN A 5 9.97 15.14 9.02
CA GLN A 5 11.01 14.62 8.15
C GLN A 5 10.54 13.30 7.53
N PHE A 6 10.76 13.16 6.23
CA PHE A 6 10.48 11.91 5.51
C PHE A 6 11.36 10.80 6.08
N LEU A 7 10.78 9.63 6.31
CA LEU A 7 11.50 8.51 6.91
C LEU A 7 12.31 7.76 5.82
N PRO A 8 13.51 7.24 6.14
CA PRO A 8 14.45 6.73 5.13
C PRO A 8 14.00 5.44 4.43
N TYR A 9 12.92 4.81 4.91
CA TYR A 9 12.34 3.57 4.42
C TYR A 9 11.02 3.76 3.65
N GLU A 10 10.61 5.01 3.36
CA GLU A 10 9.46 5.30 2.50
C GLU A 10 9.75 4.93 1.04
N MET A 11 8.82 4.21 0.41
CA MET A 11 8.89 3.75 -0.99
C MET A 11 7.78 4.37 -1.82
N GLU A 12 8.04 4.58 -3.12
CA GLU A 12 7.11 5.23 -4.04
C GLU A 12 6.54 4.20 -5.04
N LEU A 13 5.22 4.19 -5.23
CA LEU A 13 4.54 3.34 -6.21
C LEU A 13 4.19 4.14 -7.46
N PHE A 14 4.58 3.62 -8.61
CA PHE A 14 4.25 4.15 -9.93
C PHE A 14 3.50 3.11 -10.77
N ARG A 15 2.80 3.59 -11.81
CA ARG A 15 2.01 2.81 -12.75
C ARG A 15 2.32 3.28 -14.17
N THR A 16 2.45 2.32 -15.08
CA THR A 16 2.54 2.55 -16.53
C THR A 16 1.51 1.66 -17.23
N ASP A 17 1.40 1.77 -18.55
CA ASP A 17 0.51 0.92 -19.37
C ASP A 17 0.72 -0.58 -19.13
N SER A 18 1.95 -1.01 -18.88
CA SER A 18 2.32 -2.43 -18.76
C SER A 18 2.79 -2.86 -17.37
N TYR A 19 3.15 -1.95 -16.46
CA TYR A 19 3.76 -2.29 -15.17
C TYR A 19 3.21 -1.47 -14.00
N TYR A 20 3.20 -2.09 -12.82
CA TYR A 20 3.32 -1.36 -11.56
C TYR A 20 4.79 -1.37 -11.15
N VAL A 21 5.38 -0.21 -10.90
CA VAL A 21 6.78 -0.07 -10.51
C VAL A 21 6.85 0.40 -9.07
N LEU A 22 7.24 -0.53 -8.19
CA LEU A 22 7.56 -0.25 -6.80
C LEU A 22 9.00 0.25 -6.76
N LEU A 23 9.24 1.45 -6.23
CA LEU A 23 10.55 2.10 -6.22
C LEU A 23 11.02 2.35 -4.77
N ASN A 24 12.26 1.93 -4.47
CA ASN A 24 13.04 2.46 -3.36
C ASN A 24 14.17 3.37 -3.89
N SER A 25 14.91 4.03 -3.00
CA SER A 25 15.93 5.03 -3.37
C SER A 25 17.07 4.54 -4.27
N THR A 26 17.29 3.22 -4.39
CA THR A 26 18.36 2.64 -5.22
C THR A 26 17.86 1.69 -6.31
N SER A 27 16.62 1.22 -6.23
CA SER A 27 16.22 -0.04 -6.86
C SER A 27 14.70 -0.17 -7.03
N SER A 28 14.26 -0.98 -8.00
CA SER A 28 12.84 -1.12 -8.33
C SER A 28 12.41 -2.58 -8.54
N LEU A 29 11.18 -2.88 -8.11
CA LEU A 29 10.44 -4.11 -8.40
C LEU A 29 9.33 -3.76 -9.40
N TRP A 30 9.39 -4.35 -10.59
CA TRP A 30 8.41 -4.11 -11.65
C TRP A 30 7.49 -5.33 -11.73
N CYS A 31 6.19 -5.14 -11.52
CA CYS A 31 5.17 -6.17 -11.63
C CYS A 31 4.37 -5.94 -12.93
N ASN A 32 4.40 -6.91 -13.84
CA ASN A 32 3.73 -6.80 -15.13
C ASN A 32 2.20 -6.90 -14.96
N ARG A 33 1.46 -5.88 -15.43
CA ARG A 33 0.00 -5.75 -15.26
C ARG A 33 -0.82 -6.75 -16.08
N LYS A 34 -0.20 -7.49 -17.00
CA LYS A 34 -0.84 -8.52 -17.82
C LYS A 34 -0.51 -9.92 -17.32
N THR A 35 0.75 -10.21 -16.99
CA THR A 35 1.20 -11.57 -16.61
C THR A 35 1.38 -11.80 -15.11
N GLY A 36 1.45 -10.73 -14.31
CA GLY A 36 1.80 -10.80 -12.89
C GLY A 36 3.26 -11.16 -12.59
N ALA A 37 4.09 -11.38 -13.62
CA ALA A 37 5.51 -11.62 -13.46
C ALA A 37 6.19 -10.40 -12.80
N ILE A 38 7.14 -10.67 -11.89
CA ILE A 38 7.88 -9.66 -11.15
C ILE A 38 9.35 -9.71 -11.56
N GLU A 39 9.94 -8.56 -11.86
CA GLU A 39 11.35 -8.42 -12.22
C GLU A 39 12.05 -7.34 -11.36
N VAL A 40 13.35 -7.49 -11.14
CA VAL A 40 14.17 -6.55 -10.35
C VAL A 40 15.09 -5.74 -11.27
N LYS A 41 14.95 -4.42 -11.23
CA LYS A 41 15.71 -3.43 -12.03
C LYS A 41 16.32 -2.34 -11.14
N PRO A 42 17.35 -1.60 -11.59
CA PRO A 42 17.89 -0.47 -10.83
C PRO A 42 16.87 0.67 -10.69
N GLY A 43 17.07 1.57 -9.73
CA GLY A 43 16.13 2.66 -9.47
C GLY A 43 16.03 3.70 -10.60
N TRP A 44 17.11 3.88 -11.37
CA TRP A 44 17.16 4.82 -12.49
C TRP A 44 16.33 4.37 -13.71
N GLU A 45 15.98 3.08 -13.81
CA GLU A 45 15.20 2.54 -14.94
C GLU A 45 13.82 3.19 -15.08
N LEU A 46 13.25 3.76 -14.00
CA LEU A 46 11.98 4.47 -14.06
C LEU A 46 12.02 5.67 -15.03
N ALA A 47 13.20 6.23 -15.32
CA ALA A 47 13.37 7.28 -16.33
C ALA A 47 13.10 6.79 -17.77
N ASN A 48 13.20 5.48 -18.01
CA ASN A 48 12.94 4.83 -19.30
C ASN A 48 11.49 4.33 -19.43
N ALA A 49 10.65 4.53 -18.41
CA ALA A 49 9.37 3.82 -18.25
C ALA A 49 8.18 4.38 -19.06
N GLY A 50 8.41 5.34 -19.96
CA GLY A 50 7.34 6.08 -20.65
C GLY A 50 6.79 7.20 -19.77
N ASP A 51 5.47 7.20 -19.52
CA ASP A 51 4.79 8.16 -18.64
C ASP A 51 4.33 7.47 -17.34
N PRO A 52 5.10 7.55 -16.24
CA PRO A 52 4.80 6.86 -14.99
C PRO A 52 3.88 7.67 -14.05
N GLU A 53 2.59 7.31 -14.02
CA GLU A 53 1.62 7.80 -13.05
C GLU A 53 2.05 7.45 -11.61
N CYS A 54 2.16 8.44 -10.73
CA CYS A 54 2.58 8.23 -9.34
C CYS A 54 1.38 7.98 -8.42
N MET A 55 1.20 6.72 -7.98
CA MET A 55 0.09 6.31 -7.11
C MET A 55 0.30 6.68 -5.63
N GLY A 56 1.53 6.98 -5.19
CA GLY A 56 1.83 7.48 -3.84
C GLY A 56 2.89 6.70 -3.09
N VAL A 57 2.85 6.75 -1.76
CA VAL A 57 3.85 6.20 -0.83
C VAL A 57 3.33 4.98 -0.09
N PHE A 58 4.17 3.96 0.03
CA PHE A 58 3.98 2.77 0.86
C PHE A 58 5.28 2.48 1.67
N TYR A 59 5.21 1.57 2.65
CA TYR A 59 6.30 1.31 3.60
C TYR A 59 6.90 -0.10 3.51
N GLY A 60 6.48 -0.89 2.52
CA GLY A 60 6.97 -2.25 2.27
C GLY A 60 5.92 -3.15 1.61
N VAL A 61 6.38 -4.25 1.02
CA VAL A 61 5.56 -5.32 0.45
C VAL A 61 5.34 -6.38 1.53
N VAL A 62 4.07 -6.72 1.79
CA VAL A 62 3.69 -7.89 2.60
C VAL A 62 3.84 -9.14 1.74
N GLY A 63 3.33 -9.11 0.50
CA GLY A 63 3.53 -10.14 -0.51
C GLY A 63 2.35 -10.28 -1.46
N ARG A 64 2.39 -11.31 -2.29
CA ARG A 64 1.36 -11.66 -3.27
C ARG A 64 0.30 -12.58 -2.64
N LEU A 65 -0.95 -12.41 -3.06
CA LEU A 65 -2.05 -13.34 -2.87
C LEU A 65 -2.56 -13.76 -4.25
N ASP A 66 -2.79 -15.05 -4.42
CA ASP A 66 -3.38 -15.63 -5.63
C ASP A 66 -4.71 -16.29 -5.28
N PHE A 67 -5.69 -16.16 -6.18
CA PHE A 67 -7.06 -16.61 -5.95
C PHE A 67 -7.45 -17.64 -7.02
N ASP A 68 -7.35 -18.91 -6.66
CA ASP A 68 -7.73 -20.05 -7.50
C ASP A 68 -9.26 -20.14 -7.64
N GLY A 69 -9.79 -19.54 -8.70
CA GLY A 69 -11.25 -19.49 -8.96
C GLY A 69 -11.65 -19.18 -10.40
N CYS A 70 -10.79 -18.51 -11.18
CA CYS A 70 -10.97 -18.39 -12.63
C CYS A 70 -10.41 -19.62 -13.35
N ALA A 71 -11.28 -20.41 -13.99
CA ALA A 71 -10.87 -21.55 -14.79
C ALA A 71 -10.02 -21.11 -16.00
N SER A 72 -8.97 -21.91 -16.27
CA SER A 72 -8.15 -21.98 -17.48
C SER A 72 -8.57 -21.08 -18.66
N GLY A 73 -7.99 -19.87 -18.75
CA GLY A 73 -8.10 -19.00 -19.93
C GLY A 73 -8.15 -17.50 -19.62
N ALA A 74 -8.76 -17.12 -18.50
CA ALA A 74 -8.68 -15.77 -17.94
C ALA A 74 -7.68 -15.75 -16.77
N GLY A 75 -6.92 -14.66 -16.63
CA GLY A 75 -5.80 -14.60 -15.68
C GLY A 75 -6.19 -14.87 -14.23
N ALA A 76 -5.37 -15.65 -13.51
CA ALA A 76 -5.51 -15.86 -12.08
C ALA A 76 -5.44 -14.49 -11.36
N ALA A 77 -6.41 -14.23 -10.49
CA ALA A 77 -6.76 -12.90 -10.01
C ALA A 77 -5.78 -12.38 -8.93
N ALA A 78 -4.51 -12.28 -9.27
CA ALA A 78 -3.43 -11.96 -8.34
C ALA A 78 -3.56 -10.55 -7.73
N ARG A 79 -3.20 -10.44 -6.46
CA ARG A 79 -3.20 -9.22 -5.66
C ARG A 79 -1.84 -9.04 -4.99
N LEU A 80 -1.35 -7.80 -4.92
CA LEU A 80 -0.13 -7.44 -4.19
C LEU A 80 -0.51 -6.65 -2.94
N VAL A 81 -0.15 -7.15 -1.75
CA VAL A 81 -0.46 -6.52 -0.47
C VAL A 81 0.71 -5.63 -0.05
N LEU A 82 0.42 -4.34 0.14
CA LEU A 82 1.38 -3.28 0.45
C LEU A 82 1.12 -2.69 1.84
N ILE A 83 2.16 -2.33 2.58
CA ILE A 83 2.04 -1.66 3.87
C ILE A 83 1.69 -0.19 3.64
N LYS A 84 0.46 0.20 4.00
CA LYS A 84 -0.13 1.53 3.76
C LYS A 84 0.17 2.52 4.88
N SER A 85 0.25 2.07 6.12
CA SER A 85 0.64 2.90 7.27
C SER A 85 1.34 2.09 8.36
N THR A 86 2.18 2.76 9.15
CA THR A 86 2.98 2.15 10.22
C THR A 86 3.14 3.10 11.39
N ALA A 87 3.42 2.55 12.58
CA ALA A 87 3.80 3.31 13.77
C ALA A 87 5.11 2.75 14.36
N PRO A 88 6.07 3.60 14.76
CA PRO A 88 7.23 3.14 15.52
C PRO A 88 6.79 2.67 16.91
N VAL A 89 7.31 1.54 17.37
CA VAL A 89 7.01 0.96 18.71
C VAL A 89 8.23 0.77 19.59
N GLY A 90 9.44 0.84 19.03
CA GLY A 90 10.69 0.72 19.79
C GLY A 90 11.92 0.77 18.89
N GLN A 91 13.10 0.70 19.48
CA GLN A 91 14.38 0.52 18.77
C GLN A 91 15.01 -0.78 19.24
N LEU A 92 15.68 -1.50 18.34
CA LEU A 92 16.42 -2.70 18.72
C LEU A 92 17.73 -2.32 19.44
N PRO A 93 18.16 -3.03 20.51
CA PRO A 93 19.30 -2.60 21.33
C PRO A 93 20.67 -2.57 20.63
N SER A 94 20.79 -3.12 19.42
CA SER A 94 22.02 -3.06 18.63
C SER A 94 22.04 -1.79 17.77
N PRO A 95 23.12 -0.99 17.76
CA PRO A 95 23.23 0.26 16.99
C PRO A 95 22.94 0.11 15.47
N ALA A 96 23.12 -1.09 14.92
CA ALA A 96 22.89 -1.38 13.51
C ALA A 96 21.47 -1.88 13.18
N ALA A 97 20.67 -2.29 14.17
CA ALA A 97 19.48 -3.12 13.96
C ALA A 97 18.17 -2.33 13.68
N GLY A 98 18.17 -1.02 13.95
CA GLY A 98 17.11 -0.10 13.51
C GLY A 98 15.86 -0.03 14.40
N THR A 99 14.83 0.61 13.86
CA THR A 99 13.56 0.89 14.56
C THR A 99 12.55 -0.22 14.27
N VAL A 100 11.84 -0.68 15.30
CA VAL A 100 10.73 -1.62 15.17
C VAL A 100 9.46 -0.84 14.84
N HIS A 101 8.78 -1.25 13.77
CA HIS A 101 7.51 -0.69 13.32
C HIS A 101 6.40 -1.72 13.38
N LYS A 102 5.27 -1.29 13.94
CA LYS A 102 3.97 -1.95 13.85
C LYS A 102 3.32 -1.58 12.51
N ILE A 103 2.69 -2.55 11.84
CA ILE A 103 1.81 -2.30 10.69
C ILE A 103 0.45 -1.80 11.22
N CYS A 104 -0.09 -0.73 10.62
CA CYS A 104 -1.36 -0.13 11.06
C CYS A 104 -2.44 -0.12 9.97
N ALA A 105 -2.06 -0.34 8.71
CA ALA A 105 -2.97 -0.62 7.60
C ALA A 105 -2.19 -1.21 6.42
N VAL A 106 -2.89 -1.97 5.58
CA VAL A 106 -2.42 -2.40 4.26
C VAL A 106 -3.26 -1.79 3.14
N ALA A 107 -2.73 -1.83 1.93
CA ALA A 107 -3.45 -1.61 0.67
C ALA A 107 -3.36 -2.88 -0.19
N VAL A 108 -4.42 -3.18 -0.94
CA VAL A 108 -4.48 -4.34 -1.83
C VAL A 108 -4.46 -3.83 -3.27
N LEU A 109 -3.44 -4.19 -4.04
CA LEU A 109 -3.26 -3.81 -5.43
C LEU A 109 -3.62 -4.97 -6.38
N HIS A 110 -4.61 -4.76 -7.23
CA HIS A 110 -5.04 -5.67 -8.29
C HIS A 110 -4.04 -5.60 -9.44
N ILE A 111 -3.25 -6.67 -9.58
CA ILE A 111 -2.20 -6.78 -10.59
C ILE A 111 -2.80 -6.74 -12.00
N GLN A 112 -3.85 -7.55 -12.21
CA GLN A 112 -4.72 -7.56 -13.37
C GLN A 112 -6.06 -6.93 -12.98
N GLY A 113 -6.46 -5.84 -13.65
CA GLY A 113 -7.71 -5.14 -13.35
C GLY A 113 -7.76 -3.70 -13.86
N ALA A 114 -8.78 -2.97 -13.40
CA ALA A 114 -8.95 -1.53 -13.58
C ALA A 114 -7.92 -0.72 -12.74
N ALA A 115 -8.10 0.60 -12.65
CA ALA A 115 -7.31 1.43 -11.74
C ALA A 115 -7.79 1.24 -10.29
N ASP A 116 -6.88 0.98 -9.36
CA ASP A 116 -7.18 0.92 -7.92
C ASP A 116 -7.00 2.27 -7.24
N GLU A 117 -8.03 2.72 -6.54
CA GLU A 117 -7.93 3.79 -5.55
C GLU A 117 -7.30 3.28 -4.24
N LEU A 118 -6.01 2.95 -4.27
CA LEU A 118 -5.25 2.49 -3.09
C LEU A 118 -5.26 3.49 -1.93
N ASN A 119 -5.60 4.77 -2.21
CA ASN A 119 -5.64 5.86 -1.24
C ASN A 119 -4.33 5.97 -0.44
N LEU A 120 -3.19 5.94 -1.15
CA LEU A 120 -1.85 6.11 -0.58
C LEU A 120 -1.54 7.57 -0.29
N ARG A 121 -0.53 7.81 0.56
CA ARG A 121 0.00 9.15 0.86
C ARG A 121 0.68 9.75 -0.39
N PRO A 122 0.46 11.02 -0.76
CA PRO A 122 1.19 11.67 -1.85
C PRO A 122 2.72 11.66 -1.64
N CYS A 123 3.46 11.41 -2.72
CA CYS A 123 4.93 11.32 -2.71
C CYS A 123 5.62 12.68 -2.53
N LYS A 124 6.97 12.72 -2.45
CA LYS A 124 7.72 13.98 -2.21
C LYS A 124 7.41 15.06 -3.25
N LYS A 125 7.19 14.66 -4.51
CA LYS A 125 6.87 15.55 -5.63
C LYS A 125 5.42 16.06 -5.52
N HIS A 126 4.45 15.14 -5.42
CA HIS A 126 3.01 15.45 -5.48
C HIS A 126 2.39 15.94 -4.15
N ARG A 127 3.10 15.80 -3.02
CA ARG A 127 2.72 16.43 -1.74
C ARG A 127 2.76 17.96 -1.79
N ARG A 128 3.54 18.56 -2.72
CA ARG A 128 3.53 20.02 -2.94
C ARG A 128 2.28 20.47 -3.71
N SER A 129 1.83 19.65 -4.66
CA SER A 129 0.63 19.88 -5.49
C SER A 129 -0.70 19.84 -4.72
N THR A 130 -0.69 19.34 -3.48
CA THR A 130 -1.87 19.16 -2.62
C THR A 130 -1.91 20.11 -1.41
N GLY A 131 -0.94 21.03 -1.30
CA GLY A 131 -1.10 22.26 -0.52
C GLY A 131 -1.78 23.31 -1.37
N ALA A 132 -2.92 23.83 -0.94
CA ALA A 132 -3.71 24.75 -1.75
C ALA A 132 -3.06 26.15 -1.81
N ASP A 133 -2.35 26.44 -2.91
CA ASP A 133 -2.45 27.74 -3.57
C ASP A 133 -2.08 27.66 -5.07
N LEU A 134 -3.03 28.03 -5.94
CA LEU A 134 -2.81 28.40 -7.34
C LEU A 134 -3.59 29.68 -7.70
N LEU A 135 -3.85 30.55 -6.71
CA LEU A 135 -4.36 31.91 -6.90
C LEU A 135 -3.21 32.91 -7.08
N MET A 136 -2.26 32.60 -7.96
CA MET A 136 -1.28 33.58 -8.48
C MET A 136 -1.54 33.86 -9.96
N THR A 137 -2.74 34.40 -10.20
CA THR A 137 -3.15 35.27 -11.31
C THR A 137 -2.16 35.45 -12.47
N SER A 138 -2.58 35.00 -13.67
CA SER A 138 -2.25 35.74 -14.89
C SER A 138 -3.02 37.08 -14.93
N GLN A 139 -2.65 37.98 -15.84
CA GLN A 139 -3.18 39.35 -16.03
C GLN A 139 -2.67 40.45 -15.07
N LEU A 140 -1.50 41.00 -15.42
CA LEU A 140 -1.27 42.41 -15.82
C LEU A 140 -2.05 43.57 -15.17
N ARG A 141 -1.34 44.73 -15.03
CA ARG A 141 -1.83 46.11 -14.74
C ARG A 141 -2.37 46.36 -13.31
N ASP A 142 -2.37 47.58 -12.77
CA ASP A 142 -1.61 48.83 -13.06
C ASP A 142 -1.35 49.55 -11.70
N GLY A 143 -0.61 50.66 -11.66
CA GLY A 143 -0.24 51.34 -10.41
C GLY A 143 -1.29 52.29 -9.81
N GLY A 144 -1.16 52.62 -8.51
CA GLY A 144 -1.79 53.83 -7.93
C GLY A 144 -2.32 53.76 -6.48
N GLY A 145 -1.60 54.42 -5.56
CA GLY A 145 -2.12 55.28 -4.47
C GLY A 145 -3.36 54.93 -3.62
N GLY A 146 -3.10 54.54 -2.35
CA GLY A 146 -3.59 55.27 -1.16
C GLY A 146 -5.07 55.21 -0.73
N GLY A 147 -5.32 55.66 0.51
CA GLY A 147 -6.66 55.91 1.06
C GLY A 147 -7.17 54.88 2.07
N GLY A 148 -7.78 55.33 3.17
CA GLY A 148 -8.47 54.50 4.16
C GLY A 148 -9.99 54.58 4.02
N GLY A 149 -10.70 53.62 4.62
CA GLY A 149 -12.17 53.56 4.63
C GLY A 149 -12.70 52.74 5.81
N SER A 150 -13.94 52.99 6.22
CA SER A 150 -14.54 52.43 7.44
C SER A 150 -15.87 51.73 7.17
N GLY A 151 -16.22 50.75 8.01
CA GLY A 151 -17.49 50.02 8.00
C GLY A 151 -17.56 48.87 6.98
N GLY A 152 -18.48 47.91 7.12
CA GLY A 152 -19.39 47.72 8.26
C GLY A 152 -20.63 46.89 7.90
N GLY A 153 -20.90 45.81 8.65
CA GLY A 153 -22.08 44.95 8.46
C GLY A 153 -21.90 43.89 7.36
N GLY A 154 -22.37 42.66 7.60
CA GLY A 154 -22.12 41.55 6.68
C GLY A 154 -22.74 40.20 7.08
N GLN A 155 -23.91 40.19 7.73
CA GLN A 155 -24.70 38.96 7.83
C GLN A 155 -25.30 38.67 6.45
N LEU A 156 -24.86 37.61 5.77
CA LEU A 156 -25.57 37.04 4.63
C LEU A 156 -25.59 35.51 4.75
N ALA A 157 -26.80 34.96 4.76
CA ALA A 157 -27.04 33.53 4.92
C ALA A 157 -27.34 32.85 3.58
N LYS A 158 -26.87 31.60 3.44
CA LYS A 158 -27.51 30.48 2.71
C LYS A 158 -28.27 30.85 1.42
N THR A 159 -27.60 30.73 0.27
CA THR A 159 -28.27 30.76 -1.05
C THR A 159 -27.83 29.60 -1.95
N TRP A 160 -28.31 28.39 -1.65
CA TRP A 160 -28.32 27.26 -2.59
C TRP A 160 -29.76 26.85 -2.91
N GLY A 161 -30.40 27.62 -3.79
CA GLY A 161 -31.23 27.05 -4.85
C GLY A 161 -30.35 27.02 -6.12
N SER A 162 -30.56 26.21 -7.16
CA SER A 162 -31.77 25.57 -7.70
C SER A 162 -31.30 24.58 -8.80
N ILE A 163 -32.01 23.58 -9.34
CA ILE A 163 -33.34 22.93 -9.24
C ILE A 163 -33.19 21.55 -9.98
N LYS A 164 -34.05 20.53 -9.95
CA LYS A 164 -35.42 20.23 -9.44
C LYS A 164 -35.42 18.70 -9.08
N SER A 165 -36.48 17.88 -9.03
CA SER A 165 -37.92 17.97 -9.32
C SER A 165 -38.73 16.91 -8.55
N ALA A 166 -40.06 17.05 -8.57
CA ALA A 166 -41.08 15.99 -8.43
C ALA A 166 -41.12 15.14 -7.15
N THR A 167 -41.93 15.59 -6.19
CA THR A 167 -42.58 14.77 -5.16
C THR A 167 -43.56 13.75 -5.78
N SER A 168 -43.60 12.51 -5.28
CA SER A 168 -44.72 11.57 -5.48
C SER A 168 -44.90 10.58 -4.31
N THR A 169 -45.31 11.09 -3.15
CA THR A 169 -45.65 10.26 -1.99
C THR A 169 -46.93 9.45 -2.22
N ILE A 170 -46.80 8.22 -2.73
CA ILE A 170 -47.92 7.27 -2.89
C ILE A 170 -47.63 5.97 -2.14
N LYS A 171 -48.66 5.48 -1.42
CA LYS A 171 -48.58 4.38 -0.46
C LYS A 171 -48.43 3.02 -1.16
N ASN A 172 -47.35 2.28 -0.91
CA ASN A 172 -47.31 0.83 -1.15
C ASN A 172 -46.27 0.07 -0.29
N THR A 173 -46.33 0.26 1.03
CA THR A 173 -45.33 -0.31 1.97
C THR A 173 -45.40 -1.84 2.13
N THR A 174 -46.47 -2.49 1.65
CA THR A 174 -46.70 -3.93 1.87
C THR A 174 -46.19 -4.82 0.73
N GLN A 175 -46.27 -4.36 -0.52
CA GLN A 175 -45.85 -5.19 -1.67
C GLN A 175 -44.32 -5.30 -1.82
N HIS A 176 -43.56 -4.27 -1.42
CA HIS A 176 -42.10 -4.32 -1.46
C HIS A 176 -41.49 -5.36 -0.51
N ALA A 177 -42.13 -5.63 0.63
CA ALA A 177 -41.71 -6.70 1.54
C ALA A 177 -41.93 -8.10 0.93
N ALA A 178 -43.07 -8.31 0.25
CA ALA A 178 -43.39 -9.58 -0.40
C ALA A 178 -42.41 -9.93 -1.53
N ALA A 179 -41.94 -8.93 -2.30
CA ALA A 179 -40.94 -9.12 -3.36
C ALA A 179 -39.56 -9.55 -2.81
N LEU A 180 -39.19 -9.12 -1.61
CA LEU A 180 -37.96 -9.52 -0.93
C LEU A 180 -38.07 -10.92 -0.28
N ALA A 181 -39.28 -11.37 0.06
CA ALA A 181 -39.52 -12.67 0.68
C ALA A 181 -39.66 -13.83 -0.33
N THR A 182 -40.23 -13.59 -1.52
CA THR A 182 -40.52 -14.67 -2.49
C THR A 182 -39.31 -15.16 -3.29
N SER A 183 -38.16 -14.50 -3.19
CA SER A 183 -36.93 -14.85 -3.92
C SER A 183 -36.02 -15.86 -3.19
N GLN A 184 -36.35 -16.28 -1.95
CA GLN A 184 -35.48 -17.17 -1.16
C GLN A 184 -35.62 -18.68 -1.42
N VAL A 185 -36.62 -19.15 -2.19
CA VAL A 185 -36.90 -20.59 -2.38
C VAL A 185 -36.96 -21.05 -3.84
N LYS A 186 -35.88 -20.81 -4.60
CA LYS A 186 -35.58 -21.62 -5.80
C LYS A 186 -34.08 -21.84 -5.96
N GLY A 187 -33.63 -23.05 -5.64
CA GLY A 187 -32.22 -23.45 -5.75
C GLY A 187 -31.77 -23.68 -7.19
N GLY A 188 -30.49 -23.42 -7.47
CA GLY A 188 -29.84 -23.65 -8.76
C GLY A 188 -28.94 -22.49 -9.19
N SER A 189 -27.71 -22.81 -9.58
CA SER A 189 -26.80 -21.95 -10.38
C SER A 189 -26.62 -20.46 -9.99
N GLY A 190 -26.54 -20.13 -8.70
CA GLY A 190 -25.69 -19.01 -8.28
C GLY A 190 -24.26 -19.28 -8.76
N SER A 191 -23.78 -18.54 -9.77
CA SER A 191 -22.64 -18.94 -10.60
C SER A 191 -21.33 -19.06 -9.83
N ALA A 192 -20.44 -19.95 -10.29
CA ALA A 192 -19.14 -20.16 -9.66
C ALA A 192 -18.33 -18.86 -9.56
N ALA A 193 -18.36 -18.01 -10.60
CA ALA A 193 -17.73 -16.70 -10.60
C ALA A 193 -18.28 -15.76 -9.51
N ALA A 194 -19.61 -15.68 -9.34
CA ALA A 194 -20.24 -14.81 -8.32
C ALA A 194 -19.98 -15.29 -6.89
N LYS A 195 -19.84 -16.60 -6.69
CA LYS A 195 -19.38 -17.19 -5.41
C LYS A 195 -17.88 -16.94 -5.19
N SER A 196 -17.06 -17.09 -6.23
CA SER A 196 -15.62 -16.85 -6.19
C SER A 196 -15.30 -15.41 -5.79
N SER A 197 -15.93 -14.41 -6.42
CA SER A 197 -15.74 -13.00 -6.09
C SER A 197 -16.23 -12.64 -4.67
N THR A 198 -17.26 -13.34 -4.17
CA THR A 198 -17.72 -13.22 -2.77
C THR A 198 -16.66 -13.77 -1.80
N THR A 199 -16.04 -14.90 -2.11
CA THR A 199 -14.97 -15.50 -1.27
C THR A 199 -13.68 -14.70 -1.34
N GLU A 200 -13.24 -14.28 -2.53
CA GLU A 200 -12.10 -13.37 -2.72
C GLU A 200 -12.29 -12.10 -1.87
N ARG A 201 -13.43 -11.42 -2.04
CA ARG A 201 -13.72 -10.20 -1.28
C ARG A 201 -13.66 -10.43 0.23
N ARG A 202 -14.25 -11.51 0.73
CA ARG A 202 -14.16 -11.85 2.17
C ARG A 202 -12.72 -12.00 2.62
N ILE A 203 -11.88 -12.73 1.88
CA ILE A 203 -10.45 -12.91 2.22
C ILE A 203 -9.71 -11.56 2.20
N LEU A 204 -10.01 -10.66 1.27
CA LEU A 204 -9.41 -9.33 1.22
C LEU A 204 -9.88 -8.42 2.37
N ASP A 205 -11.17 -8.48 2.72
CA ASP A 205 -11.76 -7.78 3.87
C ASP A 205 -11.16 -8.33 5.20
N GLU A 206 -10.95 -9.65 5.32
CA GLU A 206 -10.22 -10.28 6.45
C GLU A 206 -8.76 -9.79 6.52
N VAL A 207 -8.01 -9.84 5.40
CA VAL A 207 -6.59 -9.42 5.36
C VAL A 207 -6.43 -7.97 5.77
N GLN A 208 -7.31 -7.06 5.32
CA GLN A 208 -7.27 -5.66 5.73
C GLN A 208 -7.51 -5.51 7.23
N ARG A 209 -8.53 -6.20 7.78
CA ARG A 209 -8.87 -6.13 9.21
C ARG A 209 -7.79 -6.73 10.10
N ILE A 210 -7.21 -7.86 9.69
CA ILE A 210 -6.12 -8.53 10.41
C ILE A 210 -4.93 -7.59 10.60
N PHE A 211 -4.56 -6.80 9.59
CA PHE A 211 -3.47 -5.80 9.68
C PHE A 211 -3.86 -4.45 10.33
N ALA A 212 -5.14 -4.19 10.60
CA ALA A 212 -5.63 -2.95 11.18
C ALA A 212 -6.00 -3.09 12.67
N ASP A 213 -6.65 -4.20 13.04
CA ASP A 213 -7.39 -4.33 14.31
C ASP A 213 -6.69 -5.25 15.33
N THR A 214 -5.76 -6.13 14.91
CA THR A 214 -5.19 -7.18 15.79
C THR A 214 -3.95 -6.74 16.56
N ASP A 215 -3.30 -5.65 16.14
CA ASP A 215 -2.03 -5.16 16.69
C ASP A 215 -0.82 -6.13 16.65
N SER A 216 -0.94 -7.32 16.05
CA SER A 216 0.09 -8.39 16.13
C SER A 216 1.26 -8.31 15.13
N PHE A 217 1.27 -7.39 14.16
CA PHE A 217 2.20 -7.46 13.02
C PHE A 217 3.34 -6.43 13.06
N TYR A 218 4.59 -6.92 13.14
CA TYR A 218 5.80 -6.11 13.34
C TYR A 218 6.90 -6.42 12.33
N PHE A 219 7.65 -5.39 11.93
CA PHE A 219 8.85 -5.47 11.09
C PHE A 219 9.89 -4.42 11.52
N SER A 220 11.17 -4.60 11.17
CA SER A 220 12.23 -3.60 11.43
C SER A 220 12.58 -2.81 10.17
N VAL A 221 12.95 -1.55 10.35
CA VAL A 221 13.40 -0.66 9.26
C VAL A 221 14.89 -0.35 9.34
N VAL A 222 15.53 -0.18 8.19
CA VAL A 222 16.95 0.12 8.05
C VAL A 222 17.32 1.44 8.74
N SER A 223 18.25 1.37 9.70
CA SER A 223 18.98 2.55 10.20
C SER A 223 19.95 3.07 9.13
N ALA A 224 20.31 4.35 9.17
CA ALA A 224 21.04 5.05 8.11
C ALA A 224 22.42 4.43 7.72
N ALA A 225 22.97 3.55 8.54
CA ALA A 225 24.24 2.83 8.30
C ALA A 225 24.11 1.28 8.33
N GLY A 226 22.89 0.72 8.30
CA GLY A 226 22.65 -0.68 8.67
C GLY A 226 21.90 -1.57 7.66
N GLN A 227 21.52 -2.74 8.15
CA GLN A 227 20.54 -3.67 7.58
C GLN A 227 19.31 -3.69 8.49
N PRO A 228 18.12 -4.12 8.05
CA PRO A 228 16.97 -4.21 8.95
C PRO A 228 17.20 -5.36 9.94
N GLY A 229 17.01 -5.10 11.23
CA GLY A 229 17.12 -6.14 12.26
C GLY A 229 16.05 -7.22 12.10
N ASP A 230 16.47 -8.48 11.99
CA ASP A 230 15.54 -9.61 11.90
C ASP A 230 14.81 -9.84 13.23
N LEU A 231 13.49 -9.70 13.22
CA LEU A 231 12.61 -9.93 14.36
C LEU A 231 12.19 -11.39 14.54
N THR A 232 12.42 -12.27 13.55
CA THR A 232 11.99 -13.67 13.64
C THR A 232 12.81 -14.44 14.69
N ASN A 233 14.11 -14.14 14.80
CA ASN A 233 15.00 -14.69 15.82
C ASN A 233 15.00 -13.93 17.15
N SER A 234 15.46 -14.59 18.21
CA SER A 234 15.85 -13.92 19.45
C SER A 234 17.25 -13.31 19.34
N MET A 235 17.54 -12.28 20.14
CA MET A 235 18.88 -11.66 20.20
C MET A 235 19.99 -12.69 20.48
N GLN A 236 19.72 -13.71 21.31
CA GLN A 236 20.65 -14.80 21.56
C GLN A 236 21.01 -15.57 20.27
N ARG A 237 20.03 -15.92 19.43
CA ARG A 237 20.29 -16.62 18.16
C ARG A 237 21.08 -15.74 17.18
N HIS A 238 20.89 -14.42 17.21
CA HIS A 238 21.73 -13.48 16.46
C HIS A 238 23.17 -13.46 16.95
N CYS A 239 23.41 -13.37 18.27
CA CYS A 239 24.75 -13.39 18.85
C CYS A 239 25.48 -14.73 18.58
N GLU A 240 24.82 -15.87 18.85
CA GLU A 240 25.37 -17.19 18.52
C GLU A 240 25.63 -17.34 17.02
N GLY A 241 24.71 -16.86 16.18
CA GLY A 241 24.81 -16.93 14.72
C GLY A 241 25.96 -16.08 14.17
N ALA A 242 26.27 -14.94 14.78
CA ALA A 242 27.43 -14.13 14.44
C ALA A 242 28.74 -14.80 14.92
N GLN A 243 28.77 -15.29 16.16
CA GLN A 243 29.93 -15.94 16.76
C GLN A 243 30.33 -17.22 16.00
N LYS A 244 29.35 -18.05 15.60
CA LYS A 244 29.55 -19.27 14.80
C LYS A 244 29.99 -19.00 13.36
N ARG A 245 29.82 -17.78 12.83
CA ARG A 245 30.22 -17.41 11.45
C ARG A 245 31.66 -16.92 11.30
N GLY A 246 32.39 -16.68 12.40
CA GLY A 246 33.85 -16.46 12.37
C GLY A 246 34.33 -15.33 11.44
N GLY A 247 33.53 -14.29 11.22
CA GLY A 247 33.87 -13.18 10.31
C GLY A 247 33.50 -13.38 8.83
N ALA A 248 32.89 -14.51 8.45
CA ALA A 248 32.29 -14.65 7.13
C ALA A 248 31.23 -13.56 6.87
N GLY A 249 31.21 -13.02 5.65
CA GLY A 249 30.41 -11.86 5.27
C GLY A 249 28.90 -12.02 5.49
N PRO A 250 28.15 -10.91 5.56
CA PRO A 250 26.74 -10.93 5.91
C PRO A 250 25.89 -11.70 4.88
N LEU A 251 25.44 -12.89 5.26
CA LEU A 251 24.43 -13.64 4.51
C LEU A 251 23.15 -12.79 4.35
N PRO A 252 22.45 -12.89 3.19
CA PRO A 252 21.13 -12.31 3.02
C PRO A 252 20.17 -12.71 4.15
N VAL A 253 19.44 -11.75 4.71
CA VAL A 253 18.73 -11.89 5.99
C VAL A 253 17.81 -13.14 6.04
N TRP A 254 17.08 -13.43 4.96
CA TRP A 254 16.22 -14.62 4.84
C TRP A 254 16.89 -15.98 4.96
N HIS A 255 18.19 -16.12 4.70
CA HIS A 255 18.90 -17.38 4.97
C HIS A 255 19.13 -17.61 6.48
N THR A 256 18.74 -16.64 7.32
CA THR A 256 19.02 -16.62 8.75
C THR A 256 17.77 -16.48 9.61
N VAL A 257 16.59 -16.23 9.02
CA VAL A 257 15.30 -16.08 9.72
C VAL A 257 14.84 -17.39 10.36
N ASP A 258 14.12 -17.28 11.47
CA ASP A 258 13.40 -18.39 12.08
C ASP A 258 12.08 -18.61 11.34
N GLU A 259 11.99 -19.69 10.55
CA GLU A 259 10.84 -19.93 9.67
C GLU A 259 9.49 -19.94 10.40
N ARG A 260 9.48 -20.33 11.68
CA ARG A 260 8.28 -20.38 12.54
C ARG A 260 7.68 -19.00 12.80
N PHE A 261 8.46 -17.93 12.62
CA PHE A 261 8.04 -16.55 12.85
C PHE A 261 8.09 -15.69 11.57
N PHE A 262 8.46 -16.26 10.43
CA PHE A 262 8.47 -15.57 9.13
C PHE A 262 7.07 -15.65 8.48
N TRP A 263 6.11 -14.90 9.02
CA TRP A 263 4.68 -15.07 8.72
C TRP A 263 4.34 -14.98 7.22
N ASN A 264 4.93 -14.02 6.50
CA ASN A 264 4.67 -13.80 5.07
C ASN A 264 5.57 -14.61 4.11
N LYS A 265 6.32 -15.62 4.58
CA LYS A 265 7.22 -16.46 3.76
C LYS A 265 6.57 -16.95 2.46
N HIS A 266 5.33 -17.43 2.52
CA HIS A 266 4.62 -17.97 1.37
C HIS A 266 4.18 -16.89 0.37
N MET A 267 3.67 -15.75 0.87
CA MET A 267 3.28 -14.60 0.04
C MET A 267 4.47 -13.95 -0.68
N LEU A 268 5.68 -14.14 -0.15
CA LEU A 268 6.92 -13.65 -0.75
C LEU A 268 7.63 -14.67 -1.66
N ARG A 269 7.08 -15.87 -1.88
CA ARG A 269 7.75 -16.97 -2.62
C ARG A 269 8.36 -16.51 -3.95
N ASP A 270 7.54 -15.98 -4.85
CA ASP A 270 7.94 -15.51 -6.18
C ASP A 270 9.06 -14.46 -6.09
N ILE A 271 8.92 -13.53 -5.13
CA ILE A 271 9.82 -12.40 -4.90
C ILE A 271 11.17 -12.86 -4.33
N ILE A 272 11.17 -13.86 -3.45
CA ILE A 272 12.38 -14.47 -2.87
C ILE A 272 13.12 -15.32 -3.92
N GLN A 273 12.41 -15.88 -4.89
CA GLN A 273 13.01 -16.67 -5.97
C GLN A 273 13.68 -15.81 -7.07
N LEU A 274 13.61 -14.48 -7.01
CA LEU A 274 14.22 -13.56 -7.98
C LEU A 274 15.75 -13.42 -7.83
N ASN A 275 16.49 -14.48 -8.16
CA ASN A 275 17.95 -14.56 -8.32
C ASN A 275 18.80 -14.08 -7.12
N VAL A 276 19.51 -15.01 -6.48
CA VAL A 276 20.30 -14.83 -5.22
C VAL A 276 21.13 -13.53 -5.18
N SER A 277 21.77 -13.14 -6.29
CA SER A 277 22.60 -11.93 -6.39
C SER A 277 21.84 -10.60 -6.35
N LYS A 278 20.52 -10.58 -6.63
CA LYS A 278 19.68 -9.36 -6.58
C LYS A 278 18.97 -9.17 -5.23
N LEU A 279 18.95 -10.16 -4.34
CA LEU A 279 18.08 -10.16 -3.16
C LEU A 279 18.37 -9.09 -2.09
N GLY A 280 19.55 -8.45 -2.08
CA GLY A 280 19.80 -7.26 -1.25
C GLY A 280 18.86 -6.09 -1.57
N ILE A 281 18.32 -6.03 -2.79
CA ILE A 281 17.26 -5.12 -3.21
C ILE A 281 15.94 -5.54 -2.58
N VAL A 282 15.61 -6.83 -2.68
CA VAL A 282 14.35 -7.42 -2.22
C VAL A 282 14.13 -7.15 -0.72
N TYR A 283 15.13 -7.36 0.15
CA TYR A 283 14.99 -7.11 1.60
C TYR A 283 14.81 -5.65 2.00
N ARG A 284 15.10 -4.70 1.11
CA ARG A 284 14.77 -3.28 1.32
C ARG A 284 13.34 -2.94 0.91
N MET A 285 12.61 -3.89 0.30
CA MET A 285 11.26 -3.69 -0.24
C MET A 285 10.24 -4.62 0.39
N THR A 286 10.63 -5.83 0.82
CA THR A 286 9.78 -6.76 1.56
C THR A 286 9.91 -6.55 3.06
N ALA A 287 8.80 -6.44 3.78
CA ALA A 287 8.83 -6.53 5.24
C ALA A 287 9.05 -7.99 5.66
N LEU A 288 9.98 -8.25 6.58
CA LEU A 288 10.03 -9.52 7.32
C LEU A 288 9.10 -9.37 8.51
N ILE A 289 7.92 -10.00 8.44
CA ILE A 289 6.84 -9.76 9.41
C ILE A 289 6.83 -10.85 10.47
N ARG A 290 6.99 -10.44 11.73
CA ARG A 290 6.71 -11.26 12.91
C ARG A 290 5.25 -11.06 13.33
N PHE A 291 4.56 -12.17 13.58
CA PHE A 291 3.32 -12.21 14.36
C PHE A 291 3.65 -12.41 15.85
N VAL A 292 2.96 -11.68 16.73
CA VAL A 292 3.10 -11.72 18.20
C VAL A 292 1.74 -12.00 18.83
#